data_AF-A0A8E2AHQ2-F1
#
_entry.id   AF-A0A8E2AHQ2-F1
#
_cell.length_a   1.000
_cell.length_b   1.000
_cell.length_c   1.000
_cell.angle_alpha   90.00
_cell.angle_beta   90.00
_cell.angle_gamma   90.00
#
_symmetry.space_group_name_H-M   'P 1'
#
loop_
_entity.id
_entity.type
_entity.pdbx_description
1 polymer ?
#
loop_
_entity_poly.entity_id
_entity_poly.type
_entity_poly.pdbx_seq_one_letter_code
_entity_poly.pdbx_strand_id
1 'polypeptide(L)'
;MAIETSVEMHQAESAAVATKDAIGYLLSSFGITELPRFKRDIALENQLAEIVQSYSGLKPTRINIITGAIMSATAYSHIESFETRVFIAVYTMLLGALDCPDVFESLASQTFHRELCSGSVQGGNGILGQLSKLLVTAWDHFPQYSASAILTSTLDFLNMCFVENTSHGSIITPSPDSLPFVEFRRVYGTGISAAYAVFIWEKEQFPDEKVFLQAMPDIMAFLPYVNDIMSFYKEEAAGELGTYITDRAYASGKTHLETLREVVDETVAAATRIRKLLGEGPARDAWDAFVKAYIAFHASTPKYRLHEIMDVHYVLEDTEEAA
;
A
#
# COMPACT_ATOMS: atom_id res chain seq x y z
N MET A 1 -10.30 28.17 -21.03
CA MET A 1 -11.61 27.58 -20.67
C MET A 1 -12.03 26.45 -21.61
N ALA A 2 -12.74 26.67 -22.74
CA ALA A 2 -13.29 25.53 -23.52
C ALA A 2 -12.24 24.53 -24.08
N ILE A 3 -11.03 25.00 -24.41
CA ILE A 3 -9.93 24.16 -24.92
C ILE A 3 -9.25 23.38 -23.78
N GLU A 4 -9.00 24.02 -22.63
CA GLU A 4 -8.43 23.35 -21.44
C GLU A 4 -9.35 22.22 -20.96
N THR A 5 -10.66 22.48 -20.87
CA THR A 5 -11.64 21.46 -20.48
C THR A 5 -11.68 20.28 -21.45
N SER A 6 -11.45 20.51 -22.74
CA SER A 6 -11.42 19.42 -23.74
C SER A 6 -10.16 18.55 -23.66
N VAL A 7 -9.02 19.14 -23.25
CA VAL A 7 -7.75 18.42 -23.09
C VAL A 7 -7.78 17.58 -21.81
N GLU A 8 -8.27 18.13 -20.71
CA GLU A 8 -8.44 17.42 -19.44
C GLU A 8 -9.39 16.22 -19.59
N MET A 9 -10.52 16.39 -20.29
CA MET A 9 -11.45 15.30 -20.57
C MET A 9 -10.82 14.19 -21.41
N HIS A 10 -10.02 14.53 -22.43
CA HIS A 10 -9.36 13.56 -23.29
C HIS A 10 -8.25 12.78 -22.56
N GLN A 11 -7.50 13.45 -21.68
CA GLN A 11 -6.50 12.81 -20.82
C GLN A 11 -7.14 11.83 -19.83
N ALA A 12 -8.24 12.21 -19.17
CA ALA A 12 -8.97 11.33 -18.26
C ALA A 12 -9.56 10.12 -18.97
N GLU A 13 -10.12 10.29 -20.18
CA GLU A 13 -10.64 9.17 -20.99
C GLU A 13 -9.52 8.21 -21.42
N SER A 14 -8.37 8.75 -21.84
CA SER A 14 -7.18 7.96 -22.18
C SER A 14 -6.65 7.17 -20.98
N ALA A 15 -6.55 7.81 -19.81
CA ALA A 15 -6.11 7.16 -18.57
C ALA A 15 -7.09 6.07 -18.13
N ALA A 16 -8.40 6.29 -18.26
CA ALA A 16 -9.42 5.28 -17.96
C ALA A 16 -9.27 4.03 -18.84
N VAL A 17 -9.12 4.20 -20.16
CA VAL A 17 -8.92 3.08 -21.09
C VAL A 17 -7.62 2.33 -20.76
N ALA A 18 -6.51 3.06 -20.61
CA ALA A 18 -5.22 2.47 -20.29
C ALA A 18 -5.21 1.70 -18.98
N THR A 19 -5.89 2.22 -17.94
CA THR A 19 -6.03 1.54 -16.65
C THR A 19 -6.83 0.24 -16.79
N LYS A 20 -7.96 0.26 -17.52
CA LYS A 20 -8.75 -0.95 -17.77
C LYS A 20 -7.93 -2.02 -18.49
N ASP A 21 -7.20 -1.63 -19.53
CA ASP A 21 -6.35 -2.55 -20.29
C ASP A 21 -5.21 -3.12 -19.44
N ALA A 22 -4.54 -2.27 -18.65
CA ALA A 22 -3.48 -2.68 -17.73
C ALA A 22 -3.99 -3.68 -16.68
N ILE A 23 -5.11 -3.38 -16.02
CA ILE A 23 -5.72 -4.27 -15.03
C ILE A 23 -6.21 -5.57 -15.69
N GLY A 24 -6.83 -5.49 -16.87
CA GLY A 24 -7.26 -6.67 -17.62
C GLY A 24 -6.10 -7.60 -17.97
N TYR A 25 -4.98 -7.04 -18.43
CA TYR A 25 -3.78 -7.81 -18.73
C TYR A 25 -3.16 -8.40 -17.46
N LEU A 26 -3.07 -7.64 -16.37
CA LEU A 26 -2.60 -8.12 -15.06
C LEU A 26 -3.43 -9.31 -14.56
N LEU A 27 -4.76 -9.19 -14.59
CA LEU A 27 -5.68 -10.27 -14.18
C LEU A 27 -5.52 -11.52 -15.03
N SER A 28 -5.46 -11.36 -16.36
CA SER A 28 -5.29 -12.50 -17.28
C SER A 28 -3.94 -13.21 -17.07
N SER A 29 -2.88 -12.45 -16.80
CA SER A 29 -1.53 -12.97 -16.54
C SER A 29 -1.47 -13.80 -15.26
N PHE A 30 -2.34 -13.53 -14.29
CA PHE A 30 -2.46 -14.31 -13.05
C PHE A 30 -3.58 -15.35 -13.10
N GLY A 31 -4.25 -15.54 -14.25
CA GLY A 31 -5.36 -16.48 -14.38
C GLY A 31 -6.58 -16.11 -13.54
N ILE A 32 -6.75 -14.83 -13.21
CA ILE A 32 -7.88 -14.34 -12.43
C ILE A 32 -9.00 -13.96 -13.40
N THR A 33 -10.02 -14.81 -13.49
CA THR A 33 -11.20 -14.55 -14.34
C THR A 33 -12.22 -13.64 -13.65
N GLU A 34 -12.30 -13.73 -12.32
CA GLU A 34 -13.20 -12.95 -11.49
C GLU A 34 -12.52 -12.56 -10.19
N LEU A 35 -12.65 -11.29 -9.81
CA LEU A 35 -12.18 -10.79 -8.53
C LEU A 35 -13.04 -11.38 -7.39
N PRO A 36 -12.42 -11.86 -6.31
CA PRO A 36 -13.16 -12.32 -5.15
C PRO A 36 -13.99 -11.19 -4.55
N ARG A 37 -15.24 -11.49 -4.23
CA ARG A 37 -16.12 -10.59 -3.48
C ARG A 37 -15.99 -10.90 -2.01
N PHE A 38 -15.54 -9.93 -1.22
CA PHE A 38 -15.42 -10.07 0.21
C PHE A 38 -16.65 -9.56 0.93
N LYS A 39 -16.94 -10.15 2.08
CA LYS A 39 -17.96 -9.64 3.00
C LYS A 39 -17.28 -8.73 4.01
N ARG A 40 -18.07 -7.82 4.58
CA ARG A 40 -17.65 -7.01 5.72
C ARG A 40 -17.24 -7.90 6.90
N ASP A 41 -16.14 -7.55 7.55
CA ASP A 41 -15.69 -8.16 8.80
C ASP A 41 -16.10 -7.25 9.97
N ILE A 42 -17.34 -7.41 10.42
CA ILE A 42 -17.95 -6.55 11.45
C ILE A 42 -17.16 -6.61 12.77
N ALA A 43 -16.54 -7.76 13.09
CA ALA A 43 -15.74 -7.89 14.30
C ALA A 43 -14.47 -7.04 14.21
N LEU A 44 -13.77 -7.09 13.07
CA LEU A 44 -12.59 -6.26 12.81
C LEU A 44 -12.95 -4.76 12.81
N GLU A 45 -14.05 -4.39 12.17
CA GLU A 45 -14.53 -3.01 12.11
C GLU A 45 -14.85 -2.44 13.50
N ASN A 46 -15.54 -3.21 14.34
CA ASN A 46 -15.83 -2.80 15.72
C ASN A 46 -14.55 -2.65 16.55
N GLN A 47 -13.61 -3.60 16.42
CA GLN A 47 -12.32 -3.55 17.11
C GLN A 47 -11.53 -2.29 16.72
N LEU A 48 -11.48 -1.94 15.43
CA LEU A 48 -10.84 -0.72 14.95
C LEU A 48 -11.53 0.54 15.50
N ALA A 49 -12.85 0.56 15.54
CA ALA A 49 -13.60 1.69 16.10
C ALA A 49 -13.28 1.90 17.58
N GLU A 50 -13.23 0.83 18.38
CA GLU A 50 -12.86 0.88 19.80
C GLU A 50 -11.41 1.39 19.99
N ILE A 51 -10.48 0.89 19.19
CA ILE A 51 -9.08 1.33 19.19
C ILE A 51 -8.98 2.83 18.90
N VAL A 52 -9.63 3.31 17.83
CA VAL A 52 -9.62 4.74 17.46
C VAL A 52 -10.32 5.62 18.49
N GLN A 53 -11.35 5.12 19.17
CA GLN A 53 -11.98 5.84 20.28
C GLN A 53 -11.00 6.09 21.42
N SER A 54 -10.09 5.15 21.71
CA SER A 54 -9.06 5.27 22.75
C SER A 54 -7.97 6.30 22.46
N TYR A 55 -7.82 6.74 21.21
CA TYR A 55 -6.78 7.68 20.81
C TYR A 55 -7.07 9.10 21.31
N SER A 56 -6.02 9.79 21.75
CA SER A 56 -6.09 11.21 22.14
C SER A 56 -5.65 12.12 21.00
N GLY A 57 -6.27 13.29 20.86
CA GLY A 57 -5.88 14.29 19.86
C GLY A 57 -6.34 13.94 18.45
N LEU A 58 -5.48 14.13 17.47
CA LEU A 58 -5.76 13.83 16.06
C LEU A 58 -6.01 12.32 15.87
N LYS A 59 -7.07 11.99 15.13
CA LYS A 59 -7.50 10.62 14.85
C LYS A 59 -7.38 10.32 13.35
N PRO A 60 -7.11 9.05 12.98
CA PRO A 60 -7.26 8.61 11.59
C PRO A 60 -8.65 8.96 11.05
N THR A 61 -8.72 9.37 9.79
CA THR A 61 -9.99 9.68 9.13
C THR A 61 -10.80 8.41 8.84
N ARG A 62 -12.08 8.57 8.47
CA ARG A 62 -12.95 7.45 8.09
C ARG A 62 -12.35 6.63 6.94
N ILE A 63 -11.80 7.27 5.92
CA ILE A 63 -11.16 6.57 4.80
C ILE A 63 -9.91 5.79 5.24
N ASN A 64 -9.15 6.28 6.23
CA ASN A 64 -8.01 5.53 6.78
C ASN A 64 -8.48 4.27 7.52
N ILE A 65 -9.55 4.38 8.32
CA ILE A 65 -10.14 3.26 9.07
C ILE A 65 -10.68 2.20 8.09
N ILE A 66 -11.45 2.63 7.09
CA ILE A 66 -11.99 1.76 6.04
C ILE A 66 -10.86 1.06 5.29
N THR A 67 -9.82 1.80 4.88
CA THR A 67 -8.68 1.22 4.16
C THR A 67 -7.98 0.14 4.98
N GLY A 68 -7.75 0.39 6.27
CA GLY A 68 -7.16 -0.61 7.18
C GLY A 68 -8.04 -1.85 7.33
N ALA A 69 -9.35 -1.66 7.52
CA ALA A 69 -10.31 -2.76 7.62
C ALA A 69 -10.33 -3.61 6.34
N ILE A 70 -10.46 -3.00 5.16
CA ILE A 70 -10.50 -3.73 3.89
C ILE A 70 -9.16 -4.41 3.63
N MET A 71 -8.01 -3.75 3.85
CA MET A 71 -6.68 -4.35 3.64
C MET A 71 -6.56 -5.69 4.38
N SER A 72 -6.91 -5.71 5.66
CA SER A 72 -6.82 -6.91 6.49
C SER A 72 -7.90 -7.94 6.13
N ALA A 73 -9.16 -7.52 5.96
CA ALA A 73 -10.28 -8.42 5.66
C ALA A 73 -10.22 -9.03 4.25
N THR A 74 -9.45 -8.44 3.34
CA THR A 74 -9.33 -8.88 1.95
C THR A 74 -7.93 -9.39 1.65
N ALA A 75 -6.95 -8.51 1.43
CA ALA A 75 -5.60 -8.86 1.01
C ALA A 75 -4.93 -9.91 1.92
N TYR A 76 -5.16 -9.82 3.22
CA TYR A 76 -4.61 -10.75 4.22
C TYR A 76 -5.66 -11.71 4.79
N SER A 77 -6.73 -12.01 4.03
CA SER A 77 -7.82 -12.90 4.46
C SER A 77 -7.40 -14.35 4.69
N HIS A 78 -6.23 -14.78 4.21
CA HIS A 78 -5.67 -16.10 4.49
C HIS A 78 -5.05 -16.24 5.88
N ILE A 79 -4.87 -15.13 6.60
CA ILE A 79 -4.39 -15.11 7.98
C ILE A 79 -5.52 -15.52 8.92
N GLU A 80 -5.33 -16.60 9.67
CA GLU A 80 -6.36 -17.14 10.55
C GLU A 80 -6.47 -16.33 11.86
N SER A 81 -5.33 -15.90 12.40
CA SER A 81 -5.28 -15.14 13.65
C SER A 81 -6.01 -13.80 13.54
N PHE A 82 -7.06 -13.65 14.34
CA PHE A 82 -7.80 -12.39 14.42
C PHE A 82 -6.92 -11.23 14.92
N GLU A 83 -6.06 -11.48 15.90
CA GLU A 83 -5.17 -10.46 16.44
C GLU A 83 -4.11 -10.01 15.43
N THR A 84 -3.57 -10.93 14.62
CA THR A 84 -2.67 -10.57 13.50
C THR A 84 -3.40 -9.73 12.46
N ARG A 85 -4.66 -10.07 12.15
CA ARG A 85 -5.51 -9.26 11.25
C ARG A 85 -5.81 -7.88 11.81
N VAL A 86 -6.05 -7.74 13.12
CA VAL A 86 -6.20 -6.45 13.80
C VAL A 86 -4.90 -5.66 13.71
N PHE A 87 -3.74 -6.28 13.95
CA PHE A 87 -2.43 -5.63 13.82
C PHE A 87 -2.25 -5.00 12.43
N ILE A 88 -2.49 -5.77 11.36
CA ILE A 88 -2.34 -5.31 9.97
C ILE A 88 -3.30 -4.16 9.67
N ALA A 89 -4.54 -4.25 10.15
CA ALA A 89 -5.54 -3.22 9.94
C ALA A 89 -5.17 -1.90 10.64
N VAL A 90 -4.75 -1.96 11.90
CA VAL A 90 -4.31 -0.78 12.67
C VAL A 90 -3.05 -0.19 12.05
N TYR A 91 -2.09 -1.02 11.64
CA TYR A 91 -0.86 -0.60 10.97
C TYR A 91 -1.17 0.19 9.70
N THR A 92 -2.00 -0.39 8.82
CA THR A 92 -2.42 0.23 7.56
C THR A 92 -3.16 1.54 7.79
N MET A 93 -4.07 1.58 8.77
CA MET A 93 -4.82 2.78 9.14
C MET A 93 -3.90 3.91 9.63
N LEU A 94 -2.95 3.61 10.53
CA LEU A 94 -2.03 4.60 11.09
C LEU A 94 -1.09 5.15 10.01
N LEU A 95 -0.52 4.29 9.17
CA LEU A 95 0.37 4.74 8.10
C LEU A 95 -0.39 5.53 7.03
N GLY A 96 -1.61 5.11 6.68
CA GLY A 96 -2.45 5.90 5.77
C GLY A 96 -2.80 7.29 6.32
N ALA A 97 -2.89 7.45 7.65
CA ALA A 97 -3.06 8.77 8.25
C ALA A 97 -1.77 9.59 8.16
N LEU A 98 -0.62 8.97 8.41
CA LEU A 98 0.71 9.62 8.34
C LEU A 98 1.16 9.93 6.91
N ASP A 99 0.60 9.25 5.91
CA ASP A 99 0.81 9.52 4.48
C ASP A 99 0.15 10.85 4.04
N CYS A 100 -0.78 11.39 4.84
CA CYS A 100 -1.37 12.69 4.58
C CYS A 100 -0.41 13.82 5.02
N PRO A 101 0.01 14.73 4.12
CA PRO A 101 0.95 15.81 4.46
C PRO A 101 0.49 16.66 5.64
N ASP A 102 -0.78 17.08 5.67
CA ASP A 102 -1.35 17.90 6.75
C ASP A 102 -1.27 17.20 8.11
N VAL A 103 -1.57 15.90 8.14
CA VAL A 103 -1.46 15.07 9.36
C VAL A 103 0.01 14.96 9.76
N PHE A 104 0.88 14.61 8.81
CA PHE A 104 2.31 14.42 9.06
C PHE A 104 2.96 15.67 9.66
N GLU A 105 2.68 16.85 9.09
CA GLU A 105 3.19 18.15 9.52
C GLU A 105 2.59 18.63 10.85
N SER A 106 1.33 18.29 11.13
CA SER A 106 0.68 18.64 12.41
C SER A 106 1.23 17.87 13.61
N LEU A 107 1.98 16.79 13.35
CA LEU A 107 2.56 15.90 14.36
C LEU A 107 4.08 16.07 14.45
N ALA A 108 4.67 15.57 15.53
CA ALA A 108 6.13 15.51 15.69
C ALA A 108 6.77 14.37 14.85
N SER A 109 6.26 14.13 13.64
CA SER A 109 6.64 12.99 12.79
C SER A 109 8.12 13.00 12.43
N GLN A 110 8.69 14.19 12.25
CA GLN A 110 10.11 14.40 11.89
C GLN A 110 11.07 13.94 12.99
N THR A 111 10.64 13.98 14.27
CA THR A 111 11.48 13.57 15.41
C THR A 111 11.19 12.14 15.86
N PHE A 112 10.24 11.45 15.24
CA PHE A 112 9.79 10.11 15.64
C PHE A 112 10.94 9.11 15.80
N HIS A 113 11.88 9.05 14.86
CA HIS A 113 13.05 8.15 14.94
C HIS A 113 13.87 8.36 16.22
N ARG A 114 14.17 9.63 16.52
CA ARG A 114 14.94 10.00 17.71
C ARG A 114 14.15 9.66 18.97
N GLU A 115 12.86 9.95 18.98
CA GLU A 115 11.97 9.71 20.12
C GLU A 115 11.71 8.23 20.38
N LEU A 116 11.69 7.41 19.33
CA LEU A 116 11.64 5.95 19.42
C LEU A 116 12.90 5.43 20.11
N CYS A 117 14.08 5.88 19.66
CA CYS A 117 15.36 5.50 20.26
C CYS A 117 15.51 5.95 21.72
N SER A 118 14.99 7.13 22.09
CA SER A 118 15.01 7.60 23.48
C SER A 118 13.85 7.07 24.33
N GLY A 119 12.90 6.35 23.73
CA GLY A 119 11.68 5.85 24.40
C GLY A 119 10.65 6.93 24.75
N SER A 120 10.87 8.19 24.35
CA SER A 120 9.99 9.31 24.74
C SER A 120 8.63 9.27 24.05
N VAL A 121 8.51 8.57 22.91
CA VAL A 121 7.24 8.42 22.18
C VAL A 121 6.25 7.46 22.87
N GLN A 122 6.72 6.56 23.73
CA GLN A 122 5.93 5.47 24.32
C GLN A 122 4.81 5.95 25.25
N GLY A 123 4.97 7.14 25.85
CA GLY A 123 3.96 7.78 26.70
C GLY A 123 2.83 8.45 25.92
N GLY A 124 2.94 8.57 24.59
CA GLY A 124 1.95 9.20 23.74
C GLY A 124 0.71 8.33 23.52
N ASN A 125 -0.47 8.96 23.50
CA ASN A 125 -1.75 8.30 23.17
C ASN A 125 -2.35 8.76 21.82
N GLY A 126 -1.66 9.64 21.10
CA GLY A 126 -1.99 9.99 19.71
C GLY A 126 -1.34 9.06 18.69
N ILE A 127 -1.52 9.33 17.39
CA ILE A 127 -1.11 8.48 16.25
C ILE A 127 0.32 7.93 16.40
N LEU A 128 1.33 8.77 16.63
CA LEU A 128 2.74 8.34 16.75
C LEU A 128 3.00 7.45 17.97
N GLY A 129 2.39 7.76 19.12
CA GLY A 129 2.51 6.93 20.32
C GLY A 129 1.85 5.57 20.14
N GLN A 130 0.71 5.52 19.47
CA GLN A 130 0.01 4.27 19.15
C GLN A 130 0.78 3.44 18.11
N LEU A 131 1.38 4.08 17.11
CA LEU A 131 2.28 3.41 16.17
C LEU A 131 3.48 2.79 16.90
N SER A 132 4.12 3.53 17.82
CA SER A 132 5.23 2.97 18.61
C SER A 132 4.81 1.75 19.44
N LYS A 133 3.61 1.77 20.05
CA LYS A 133 3.09 0.63 20.83
C LYS A 133 2.78 -0.56 19.93
N LEU A 134 2.17 -0.33 18.78
CA LEU A 134 1.89 -1.36 17.78
C LEU A 134 3.18 -2.02 17.29
N LEU A 135 4.21 -1.24 16.94
CA LEU A 135 5.48 -1.79 16.43
C LEU A 135 6.16 -2.74 17.42
N VAL A 136 5.99 -2.53 18.72
CA VAL A 136 6.53 -3.45 19.75
C VAL A 136 5.86 -4.81 19.71
N THR A 137 4.56 -4.89 19.38
CA THR A 137 3.83 -6.17 19.33
C THR A 137 4.09 -6.95 18.04
N ALA A 138 4.86 -6.43 17.08
CA ALA A 138 5.16 -7.12 15.82
C ALA A 138 5.78 -8.52 16.03
N TRP A 139 6.60 -8.70 17.07
CA TRP A 139 7.23 -9.99 17.42
C TRP A 139 6.28 -11.03 17.98
N ASP A 140 5.09 -10.62 18.41
CA ASP A 140 4.02 -11.53 18.84
C ASP A 140 3.36 -12.18 17.62
N HIS A 141 3.29 -11.47 16.49
CA HIS A 141 2.59 -11.88 15.27
C HIS A 141 3.50 -12.46 14.18
N PHE A 142 4.74 -11.96 14.09
CA PHE A 142 5.65 -12.29 12.99
C PHE A 142 6.98 -12.86 13.51
N PRO A 143 7.65 -13.73 12.73
CA PRO A 143 8.98 -14.21 13.08
C PRO A 143 10.01 -13.07 13.14
N GLN A 144 11.22 -13.37 13.62
CA GLN A 144 12.14 -12.34 14.06
C GLN A 144 12.60 -11.38 12.96
N TYR A 145 13.00 -11.88 11.78
CA TYR A 145 13.39 -10.99 10.69
C TYR A 145 12.19 -10.16 10.20
N SER A 146 11.01 -10.75 10.11
CA SER A 146 9.77 -10.13 9.67
C SER A 146 9.34 -9.00 10.59
N ALA A 147 9.33 -9.23 11.90
CA ALA A 147 9.07 -8.20 12.89
C ALA A 147 10.08 -7.04 12.83
N SER A 148 11.37 -7.36 12.63
CA SER A 148 12.40 -6.33 12.39
C SER A 148 12.18 -5.57 11.08
N ALA A 149 11.79 -6.24 10.00
CA ALA A 149 11.52 -5.64 8.70
C ALA A 149 10.31 -4.69 8.76
N ILE A 150 9.28 -5.03 9.53
CA ILE A 150 8.12 -4.15 9.78
C ILE A 150 8.59 -2.86 10.44
N LEU A 151 9.40 -2.95 11.49
CA LEU A 151 9.96 -1.79 12.17
C LEU A 151 10.80 -0.93 11.23
N THR A 152 11.79 -1.50 10.52
CA THR A 152 12.68 -0.73 9.65
C THR A 152 11.93 -0.10 8.49
N SER A 153 10.99 -0.83 7.87
CA SER A 153 10.18 -0.30 6.78
C SER A 153 9.27 0.85 7.21
N THR A 154 8.76 0.85 8.45
CA THR A 154 8.02 1.99 8.99
C THR A 154 8.91 3.22 9.17
N LEU A 155 10.15 3.02 9.61
CA LEU A 155 11.12 4.10 9.77
C LEU A 155 11.50 4.70 8.40
N ASP A 156 11.79 3.84 7.41
CA ASP A 156 12.09 4.27 6.04
C ASP A 156 10.91 5.02 5.39
N PHE A 157 9.67 4.57 5.62
CA PHE A 157 8.45 5.27 5.22
C PHE A 157 8.41 6.69 5.77
N LEU A 158 8.59 6.88 7.09
CA LEU A 158 8.54 8.20 7.70
C LEU A 158 9.66 9.13 7.20
N ASN A 159 10.84 8.58 6.89
CA ASN A 159 11.91 9.34 6.26
C ASN A 159 11.50 9.83 4.87
N MET A 160 10.85 8.99 4.07
CA MET A 160 10.44 9.37 2.72
C MET A 160 9.20 10.28 2.70
N CYS A 161 8.26 10.13 3.63
CA CYS A 161 7.20 11.14 3.83
C CYS A 161 7.80 12.51 4.15
N PHE A 162 8.85 12.58 4.97
CA PHE A 162 9.54 13.84 5.21
C PHE A 162 10.17 14.42 3.94
N VAL A 163 10.83 13.60 3.13
CA VAL A 163 11.39 14.03 1.84
C VAL A 163 10.29 14.55 0.93
N GLU A 164 9.20 13.81 0.74
CA GLU A 164 8.10 14.19 -0.15
C GLU A 164 7.41 15.48 0.32
N ASN A 165 7.13 15.61 1.62
CA ASN A 165 6.46 16.79 2.18
C ASN A 165 7.33 18.05 2.14
N THR A 166 8.66 17.94 2.30
CA THR A 166 9.56 19.11 2.33
C THR A 166 10.09 19.53 0.95
N SER A 167 9.89 18.70 -0.07
CA SER A 167 10.45 18.96 -1.40
C SER A 167 9.69 20.00 -2.22
N HIS A 168 8.42 20.28 -1.88
CA HIS A 168 7.55 21.24 -2.59
C HIS A 168 7.55 21.10 -4.13
N GLY A 169 7.67 19.86 -4.64
CA GLY A 169 7.77 19.56 -6.07
C GLY A 169 8.53 18.25 -6.33
N SER A 170 8.66 17.85 -7.61
CA SER A 170 9.47 16.68 -7.97
C SER A 170 10.96 16.98 -7.78
N ILE A 171 11.64 16.09 -7.05
CA ILE A 171 13.11 16.12 -6.85
C ILE A 171 13.85 15.27 -7.89
N ILE A 172 13.12 14.75 -8.87
CA ILE A 172 13.66 13.84 -9.88
C ILE A 172 14.35 14.67 -10.97
N THR A 173 15.55 14.24 -11.35
CA THR A 173 16.24 14.79 -12.52
C THR A 173 15.76 14.05 -13.77
N PRO A 174 15.54 14.73 -14.92
CA PRO A 174 15.14 14.08 -16.17
C PRO A 174 16.33 13.34 -16.79
N SER A 175 16.77 12.27 -16.14
CA SER A 175 17.84 11.39 -16.58
C SER A 175 17.50 9.95 -16.19
N PRO A 176 17.74 8.96 -17.06
CA PRO A 176 17.64 7.55 -16.70
C PRO A 176 18.50 7.17 -15.48
N ASP A 177 19.57 7.93 -15.21
CA ASP A 177 20.42 7.75 -14.03
C ASP A 177 19.70 8.04 -12.70
N SER A 178 18.52 8.69 -12.74
CA SER A 178 17.67 8.91 -11.56
C SER A 178 16.71 7.75 -11.26
N LEU A 179 16.54 6.78 -12.17
CA LEU A 179 15.66 5.63 -11.96
C LEU A 179 15.95 4.86 -10.66
N PRO A 180 17.22 4.60 -10.26
CA PRO A 180 17.50 3.93 -9.00
C PRO A 180 16.95 4.68 -7.78
N PHE A 181 16.91 6.02 -7.82
CA PHE A 181 16.32 6.81 -6.74
C PHE A 181 14.78 6.75 -6.75
N VAL A 182 14.16 6.79 -7.94
CA VAL A 182 12.70 6.61 -8.08
C VAL A 182 12.28 5.25 -7.50
N GLU A 183 13.01 4.18 -7.85
CA GLU A 183 12.80 2.85 -7.28
C GLU A 183 13.06 2.80 -5.78
N PHE A 184 14.15 3.40 -5.30
CA PHE A 184 14.48 3.43 -3.88
C PHE A 184 13.38 4.11 -3.06
N ARG A 185 12.94 5.31 -3.48
CA ARG A 185 11.87 6.07 -2.84
C ARG A 185 10.58 5.25 -2.78
N ARG A 186 10.22 4.60 -3.89
CA ARG A 186 8.97 3.83 -3.97
C ARG A 186 9.04 2.51 -3.22
N VAL A 187 9.99 1.65 -3.55
CA VAL A 187 10.07 0.27 -3.02
C VAL A 187 10.49 0.24 -1.55
N TYR A 188 11.49 1.03 -1.16
CA TYR A 188 12.04 1.00 0.20
C TYR A 188 11.48 2.11 1.09
N GLY A 189 10.92 3.16 0.50
CA GLY A 189 10.31 4.28 1.22
C GLY A 189 8.80 4.20 1.32
N THR A 190 8.10 5.00 0.52
CA THR A 190 6.66 5.24 0.64
C THR A 190 5.78 4.05 0.24
N GLY A 191 6.32 3.03 -0.42
CA GLY A 191 5.64 1.76 -0.67
C GLY A 191 5.54 0.84 0.55
N ILE A 192 6.34 1.08 1.61
CA ILE A 192 6.33 0.28 2.86
C ILE A 192 6.49 -1.23 2.56
N SER A 193 7.25 -1.54 1.50
CA SER A 193 7.08 -2.82 0.81
C SER A 193 7.59 -3.99 1.64
N ALA A 194 8.61 -3.79 2.49
CA ALA A 194 9.14 -4.87 3.31
C ALA A 194 8.12 -5.31 4.38
N ALA A 195 7.41 -4.38 5.01
CA ALA A 195 6.40 -4.72 6.03
C ALA A 195 5.21 -5.46 5.39
N TYR A 196 4.63 -4.92 4.31
CA TYR A 196 3.51 -5.57 3.63
C TYR A 196 3.89 -6.92 3.00
N ALA A 197 5.15 -7.09 2.58
CA ALA A 197 5.66 -8.37 2.08
C ALA A 197 5.68 -9.43 3.19
N VAL A 198 6.23 -9.13 4.37
CA VAL A 198 6.32 -10.12 5.44
C VAL A 198 5.00 -10.42 6.12
N PHE A 199 4.01 -9.51 6.04
CA PHE A 199 2.65 -9.77 6.52
C PHE A 199 2.00 -10.99 5.87
N ILE A 200 2.45 -11.41 4.69
CA ILE A 200 1.90 -12.58 3.98
C ILE A 200 2.11 -13.87 4.78
N TRP A 201 3.13 -13.94 5.65
CA TRP A 201 3.54 -15.16 6.35
C TRP A 201 3.59 -14.94 7.87
N GLU A 202 2.47 -15.13 8.56
CA GLU A 202 2.41 -15.00 10.02
C GLU A 202 3.16 -16.10 10.76
N LYS A 203 3.63 -15.80 11.96
CA LYS A 203 4.57 -16.63 12.74
C LYS A 203 4.06 -18.02 13.07
N GLU A 204 2.76 -18.15 13.35
CA GLU A 204 2.17 -19.44 13.72
C GLU A 204 2.19 -20.43 12.55
N GLN A 205 1.94 -19.95 11.33
CA GLN A 205 1.92 -20.77 10.13
C GLN A 205 3.30 -20.89 9.47
N PHE A 206 4.13 -19.85 9.56
CA PHE A 206 5.42 -19.73 8.86
C PHE A 206 6.56 -19.30 9.80
N PRO A 207 6.95 -20.14 10.78
CA PRO A 207 8.00 -19.78 11.73
C PRO A 207 9.42 -19.77 11.12
N ASP A 208 9.66 -20.47 10.00
CA ASP A 208 10.95 -20.47 9.29
C ASP A 208 10.92 -19.52 8.09
N GLU A 209 11.53 -18.36 8.23
CA GLU A 209 11.50 -17.29 7.23
C GLU A 209 12.26 -17.65 5.94
N LYS A 210 13.14 -18.66 5.99
CA LYS A 210 13.91 -19.11 4.82
C LYS A 210 13.02 -19.58 3.67
N VAL A 211 11.78 -19.95 3.95
CA VAL A 211 10.82 -20.41 2.93
C VAL A 211 10.36 -19.30 1.98
N PHE A 212 10.49 -18.02 2.36
CA PHE A 212 10.07 -16.89 1.52
C PHE A 212 11.16 -15.83 1.30
N LEU A 213 12.22 -15.79 2.14
CA LEU A 213 13.25 -14.76 2.09
C LEU A 213 13.90 -14.53 0.71
N GLN A 214 14.10 -15.59 -0.09
CA GLN A 214 14.70 -15.43 -1.42
C GLN A 214 13.80 -14.67 -2.40
N ALA A 215 12.47 -14.72 -2.21
CA ALA A 215 11.51 -14.03 -3.06
C ALA A 215 11.28 -12.57 -2.64
N MET A 216 11.75 -12.15 -1.46
CA MET A 216 11.48 -10.84 -0.87
C MET A 216 11.78 -9.65 -1.81
N PRO A 217 12.92 -9.58 -2.54
CA PRO A 217 13.18 -8.44 -3.42
C PRO A 217 12.12 -8.25 -4.50
N ASP A 218 11.66 -9.34 -5.12
CA ASP A 218 10.61 -9.28 -6.14
C ASP A 218 9.24 -8.98 -5.51
N ILE A 219 8.94 -9.49 -4.31
CA ILE A 219 7.69 -9.18 -3.59
C ILE A 219 7.64 -7.69 -3.24
N MET A 220 8.76 -7.14 -2.76
CA MET A 220 8.88 -5.74 -2.41
C MET A 220 8.69 -4.81 -3.61
N ALA A 221 9.07 -5.24 -4.83
CA ALA A 221 8.76 -4.49 -6.04
C ALA A 221 7.30 -4.68 -6.47
N PHE A 222 6.79 -5.92 -6.40
CA PHE A 222 5.43 -6.26 -6.83
C PHE A 222 4.35 -5.45 -6.12
N LEU A 223 4.44 -5.31 -4.79
CA LEU A 223 3.42 -4.64 -3.98
C LEU A 223 3.16 -3.18 -4.40
N PRO A 224 4.15 -2.27 -4.38
CA PRO A 224 3.96 -0.91 -4.83
C PRO A 224 3.59 -0.83 -6.31
N TYR A 225 4.12 -1.69 -7.18
CA TYR A 225 3.78 -1.64 -8.60
C TYR A 225 2.30 -1.97 -8.85
N VAL A 226 1.75 -2.99 -8.17
CA VAL A 226 0.31 -3.26 -8.23
C VAL A 226 -0.45 -2.03 -7.71
N ASN A 227 0.00 -1.41 -6.63
CA ASN A 227 -0.63 -0.20 -6.13
C ASN A 227 -0.62 0.94 -7.17
N ASP A 228 0.51 1.19 -7.82
CA ASP A 228 0.69 2.22 -8.85
C ASP A 228 -0.16 1.95 -10.11
N ILE A 229 -0.27 0.69 -10.52
CA ILE A 229 -1.17 0.28 -11.62
C ILE A 229 -2.63 0.55 -11.25
N MET A 230 -3.02 0.18 -10.03
CA MET A 230 -4.41 0.30 -9.55
C MET A 230 -4.79 1.75 -9.20
N SER A 231 -3.82 2.62 -8.89
CA SER A 231 -4.04 4.04 -8.60
C SER A 231 -3.90 4.95 -9.82
N PHE A 232 -3.30 4.48 -10.92
CA PHE A 232 -3.01 5.28 -12.11
C PHE A 232 -4.19 6.16 -12.57
N TYR A 233 -5.39 5.58 -12.70
CA TYR A 233 -6.57 6.35 -13.12
C TYR A 233 -6.88 7.53 -12.19
N LYS A 234 -6.89 7.32 -10.87
CA LYS A 234 -7.24 8.40 -9.94
C LYS A 234 -6.19 9.51 -9.95
N GLU A 235 -4.94 9.15 -10.14
CA GLU A 235 -3.78 10.05 -10.14
C GLU A 235 -3.78 10.93 -11.38
N GLU A 236 -3.92 10.31 -12.56
CA GLU A 236 -4.03 11.03 -13.83
C GLU A 236 -5.26 11.94 -13.85
N ALA A 237 -6.41 11.44 -13.40
CA ALA A 237 -7.65 12.22 -13.38
C ALA A 237 -7.60 13.42 -12.42
N ALA A 238 -6.75 13.36 -11.38
CA ALA A 238 -6.53 14.44 -10.43
C ALA A 238 -5.32 15.32 -10.80
N GLY A 239 -4.55 14.96 -11.82
CA GLY A 239 -3.29 15.64 -12.16
C GLY A 239 -2.26 15.57 -11.03
N GLU A 240 -2.24 14.48 -10.26
CA GLU A 240 -1.31 14.29 -9.15
C GLU A 240 0.14 14.28 -9.67
N LEU A 241 1.00 15.09 -9.04
CA LEU A 241 2.42 15.17 -9.35
C LEU A 241 3.24 14.33 -8.35
N GLY A 242 4.43 13.88 -8.76
CA GLY A 242 5.33 13.11 -7.89
C GLY A 242 4.90 11.65 -7.68
N THR A 243 3.90 11.17 -8.42
CA THR A 243 3.54 9.75 -8.42
C THR A 243 4.64 8.91 -9.06
N TYR A 244 4.68 7.61 -8.76
CA TYR A 244 5.72 6.73 -9.29
C TYR A 244 5.74 6.69 -10.82
N ILE A 245 4.58 6.57 -11.46
CA ILE A 245 4.50 6.54 -12.94
C ILE A 245 4.95 7.86 -13.54
N THR A 246 4.51 9.00 -12.99
CA THR A 246 4.90 10.33 -13.48
C THR A 246 6.41 10.57 -13.34
N ASP A 247 6.97 10.29 -12.17
CA ASP A 247 8.40 10.49 -11.92
C ASP A 247 9.28 9.51 -12.71
N ARG A 248 8.86 8.26 -12.87
CA ARG A 248 9.55 7.27 -13.71
C ARG A 248 9.48 7.63 -15.19
N ALA A 249 8.34 8.10 -15.67
CA ALA A 249 8.17 8.59 -17.04
C ALA A 249 9.10 9.79 -17.30
N TYR A 250 9.14 10.74 -16.36
CA TYR A 250 9.99 11.91 -16.42
C TYR A 250 11.49 11.56 -16.44
N ALA A 251 11.94 10.67 -15.56
CA ALA A 251 13.33 10.21 -15.51
C ALA A 251 13.73 9.47 -16.80
N SER A 252 12.83 8.67 -17.38
CA SER A 252 13.12 7.85 -18.56
C SER A 252 12.84 8.53 -19.90
N GLY A 253 12.26 9.72 -19.90
CA GLY A 253 11.84 10.43 -21.13
C GLY A 253 10.71 9.71 -21.88
N LYS A 254 9.87 8.94 -21.17
CA LYS A 254 8.75 8.18 -21.73
C LYS A 254 7.42 8.86 -21.43
N THR A 255 6.37 8.44 -22.13
CA THR A 255 5.00 8.81 -21.74
C THR A 255 4.55 8.05 -20.50
N HIS A 256 3.53 8.57 -19.81
CA HIS A 256 2.91 7.88 -18.65
C HIS A 256 2.35 6.52 -19.07
N LEU A 257 1.75 6.43 -20.27
CA LEU A 257 1.17 5.20 -20.80
C LEU A 257 2.22 4.13 -21.15
N GLU A 258 3.35 4.53 -21.74
CA GLU A 258 4.47 3.61 -21.97
C GLU A 258 5.04 3.10 -20.65
N THR A 259 5.20 3.99 -19.67
CA THR A 259 5.70 3.65 -18.34
C THR A 259 4.74 2.71 -17.60
N LEU A 260 3.43 2.95 -17.66
CA LEU A 260 2.42 2.06 -17.09
C LEU A 260 2.53 0.64 -17.67
N ARG A 261 2.66 0.50 -18.99
CA ARG A 261 2.80 -0.82 -19.65
C ARG A 261 4.06 -1.56 -19.17
N GLU A 262 5.18 -0.85 -19.05
CA GLU A 262 6.43 -1.43 -18.53
C GLU A 262 6.29 -1.91 -17.09
N VAL A 263 5.64 -1.12 -16.23
CA VAL A 263 5.39 -1.49 -14.83
C VAL A 263 4.49 -2.72 -14.76
N VAL A 264 3.49 -2.86 -15.62
CA VAL A 264 2.65 -4.07 -15.68
C VAL A 264 3.48 -5.28 -16.09
N ASP A 265 4.29 -5.18 -17.15
CA ASP A 265 5.15 -6.29 -17.60
C ASP A 265 6.17 -6.70 -16.51
N GLU A 266 6.78 -5.73 -15.83
CA GLU A 266 7.69 -5.96 -14.71
C GLU A 266 7.00 -6.62 -13.51
N THR A 267 5.76 -6.22 -13.21
CA THR A 267 4.93 -6.80 -12.15
C THR A 267 4.65 -8.28 -12.43
N VAL A 268 4.27 -8.62 -13.66
CA VAL A 268 4.02 -10.00 -14.09
C VAL A 268 5.31 -10.83 -14.04
N ALA A 269 6.43 -10.26 -14.49
CA ALA A 269 7.72 -10.92 -14.43
C ALA A 269 8.18 -11.17 -12.99
N ALA A 270 7.97 -10.21 -12.08
CA ALA A 270 8.25 -10.36 -10.66
C ALA A 270 7.41 -11.49 -10.04
N ALA A 271 6.08 -11.47 -10.24
CA ALA A 271 5.19 -12.53 -9.76
C ALA A 271 5.61 -13.94 -10.24
N THR A 272 6.07 -14.05 -11.48
CA THR A 272 6.58 -15.31 -12.05
C THR A 272 7.84 -15.78 -11.33
N ARG A 273 8.80 -14.89 -11.06
CA ARG A 273 10.02 -15.21 -10.30
C ARG A 273 9.71 -15.58 -8.85
N ILE A 274 8.80 -14.86 -8.19
CA ILE A 274 8.34 -15.13 -6.83
C ILE A 274 7.81 -16.56 -6.72
N ARG A 275 6.84 -16.94 -7.57
CA ARG A 275 6.27 -18.29 -7.57
C ARG A 275 7.33 -19.38 -7.79
N LYS A 276 8.32 -19.11 -8.64
CA LYS A 276 9.43 -20.04 -8.89
C LYS A 276 10.34 -20.19 -7.65
N LEU A 277 10.65 -19.09 -6.97
CA LEU A 277 11.52 -19.07 -5.78
C LEU A 277 10.84 -19.68 -4.55
N LEU A 278 9.53 -19.47 -4.39
CA LEU A 278 8.74 -20.09 -3.32
C LEU A 278 8.56 -21.60 -3.51
N GLY A 279 8.70 -22.10 -4.74
CA GLY A 279 8.50 -23.52 -5.05
C GLY A 279 7.04 -23.95 -4.89
N GLU A 280 6.78 -25.25 -4.80
CA GLU A 280 5.45 -25.76 -4.46
C GLU A 280 5.30 -25.88 -2.94
N GLY A 281 4.13 -25.53 -2.41
CA GLY A 281 3.78 -25.71 -1.00
C GLY A 281 3.16 -24.48 -0.34
N PRO A 282 2.97 -24.53 1.00
CA PRO A 282 2.14 -23.57 1.73
C PRO A 282 2.56 -22.11 1.56
N ALA A 283 3.86 -21.83 1.43
CA ALA A 283 4.35 -20.46 1.27
C ALA A 283 3.90 -19.84 -0.06
N ARG A 284 3.89 -20.63 -1.14
CA ARG A 284 3.36 -20.21 -2.44
C ARG A 284 1.84 -20.17 -2.45
N ASP A 285 1.17 -21.09 -1.76
CA ASP A 285 -0.29 -21.06 -1.66
C ASP A 285 -0.77 -19.76 -0.98
N ALA A 286 -0.09 -19.34 0.09
CA ALA A 286 -0.33 -18.06 0.76
C ALA A 286 -0.06 -16.87 -0.18
N TRP A 287 1.03 -16.90 -0.95
CA TRP A 287 1.33 -15.88 -1.96
C TRP A 287 0.24 -15.78 -3.04
N ASP A 288 -0.19 -16.91 -3.60
CA ASP A 288 -1.19 -16.96 -4.66
C ASP A 288 -2.56 -16.47 -4.17
N ALA A 289 -2.93 -16.84 -2.94
CA ALA A 289 -4.11 -16.32 -2.28
C ALA A 289 -4.01 -14.80 -2.06
N PHE A 290 -2.87 -14.33 -1.56
CA PHE A 290 -2.58 -12.92 -1.33
C PHE A 290 -2.66 -12.11 -2.62
N VAL A 291 -2.03 -12.52 -3.72
CA VAL A 291 -2.02 -11.77 -4.99
C VAL A 291 -3.45 -11.49 -5.48
N LYS A 292 -4.30 -12.54 -5.50
CA LYS A 292 -5.68 -12.41 -5.93
C LYS A 292 -6.47 -11.47 -5.00
N ALA A 293 -6.26 -11.59 -3.70
CA ALA A 293 -6.96 -10.80 -2.70
C ALA A 293 -6.47 -9.35 -2.64
N TYR A 294 -5.19 -9.09 -2.89
CA TYR A 294 -4.58 -7.76 -2.90
C TYR A 294 -5.05 -6.93 -4.09
N ILE A 295 -5.21 -7.53 -5.27
CA ILE A 295 -5.82 -6.83 -6.42
C ILE A 295 -7.30 -6.52 -6.10
N ALA A 296 -8.02 -7.45 -5.49
CA ALA A 296 -9.40 -7.23 -5.09
C ALA A 296 -9.56 -6.17 -3.99
N PHE A 297 -8.61 -6.05 -3.05
CA PHE A 297 -8.55 -4.95 -2.07
C PHE A 297 -8.62 -3.59 -2.78
N HIS A 298 -7.81 -3.40 -3.82
CA HIS A 298 -7.79 -2.14 -4.58
C HIS A 298 -9.11 -1.89 -5.30
N ALA A 299 -9.67 -2.89 -5.96
CA ALA A 299 -10.97 -2.79 -6.61
C ALA A 299 -12.13 -2.53 -5.62
N SER A 300 -11.98 -2.95 -4.37
CA SER A 300 -13.01 -2.88 -3.33
C SER A 300 -12.91 -1.64 -2.44
N THR A 301 -11.87 -0.82 -2.59
CA THR A 301 -11.61 0.33 -1.73
C THR A 301 -11.97 1.64 -2.45
N PRO A 302 -12.79 2.53 -1.83
CA PRO A 302 -13.15 3.82 -2.41
C PRO A 302 -11.98 4.69 -2.85
N LYS A 303 -10.84 4.58 -2.14
CA LYS A 303 -9.57 5.30 -2.39
C LYS A 303 -9.17 5.31 -3.87
N TYR A 304 -9.35 4.21 -4.61
CA TYR A 304 -8.83 4.08 -5.99
C TYR A 304 -9.80 4.54 -7.08
N ARG A 305 -11.06 4.84 -6.73
CA ARG A 305 -12.10 5.31 -7.66
C ARG A 305 -12.36 4.37 -8.86
N LEU A 306 -11.98 3.09 -8.76
CA LEU A 306 -12.09 2.13 -9.87
C LEU A 306 -13.53 1.85 -10.30
N HIS A 307 -14.52 2.08 -9.44
CA HIS A 307 -15.95 2.00 -9.81
C HIS A 307 -16.37 2.95 -10.94
N GLU A 308 -15.59 4.01 -11.21
CA GLU A 308 -15.87 4.96 -12.30
C GLU A 308 -15.52 4.36 -13.67
N ILE A 309 -14.63 3.37 -13.70
CA ILE A 309 -14.05 2.82 -14.92
C ILE A 309 -14.30 1.32 -15.07
N MET A 310 -14.66 0.61 -14.01
CA MET A 310 -14.88 -0.84 -14.01
C MET A 310 -16.14 -1.20 -13.22
N ASP A 311 -16.75 -2.34 -13.55
CA ASP A 311 -17.86 -2.91 -12.77
C ASP A 311 -17.31 -3.60 -11.51
N VAL A 312 -16.99 -2.80 -10.50
CA VAL A 312 -16.48 -3.23 -9.21
C VAL A 312 -17.38 -2.73 -8.09
N HIS A 313 -17.42 -3.48 -6.98
CA HIS A 313 -18.22 -3.12 -5.82
C HIS A 313 -17.33 -2.88 -4.62
N TYR A 314 -17.60 -1.81 -3.88
CA TYR A 314 -16.91 -1.53 -2.64
C TYR A 314 -17.39 -2.46 -1.51
N VAL A 315 -16.45 -2.92 -0.69
CA VAL A 315 -16.76 -3.71 0.51
C VAL A 315 -17.31 -2.80 1.63
N LEU A 316 -16.74 -1.60 1.73
CA LEU A 316 -17.19 -0.51 2.60
C LEU A 316 -17.23 0.78 1.77
N GLU A 317 -18.34 1.49 1.83
CA GLU A 317 -18.50 2.76 1.13
C GLU A 317 -17.94 3.92 1.97
N ASP A 318 -17.29 4.88 1.30
CA ASP A 318 -16.91 6.14 1.94
C ASP A 318 -18.06 7.17 1.97
N THR A 319 -19.27 6.74 2.36
CA THR A 319 -20.43 7.63 2.49
C THR A 319 -20.48 8.26 3.88
N GLU A 320 -20.71 9.58 3.96
CA GLU A 320 -20.85 10.35 5.22
C GLU A 320 -22.03 9.90 6.11
N GLU A 321 -22.79 8.89 5.73
CA GLU A 321 -23.92 8.39 6.51
C GLU A 321 -23.48 7.31 7.52
N ALA A 322 -23.01 7.75 8.68
CA ALA A 322 -23.44 7.24 9.99
C ALA A 322 -22.89 8.15 11.10
N ALA A 323 -23.84 8.81 11.77
CA ALA A 323 -23.67 9.63 12.96
C ALA A 323 -23.16 8.84 14.18
#